data_AF-A0A7W7YLZ2-F1
#
_entry.id   AF-A0A7W7YLZ2-F1
#
_cell.length_a   1.000
_cell.length_b   1.000
_cell.length_c   1.000
_cell.angle_alpha   90.00
_cell.angle_beta   90.00
_cell.angle_gamma   90.00
#
_symmetry.space_group_name_H-M   'P 1'
#
loop_
_entity.id
_entity.type
_entity.pdbx_description
1 polymer ?
#
loop_
_entity_poly.entity_id
_entity_poly.type
_entity_poly.pdbx_seq_one_letter_code
_entity_poly.pdbx_strand_id
1 'polypeptide(L)'
;MIPITDPALLQSLVDHAGMLVLGLNTQGHIQWMSRGLEKLSGYTDAELKGRDWVESLIPLEHRAAAYLLCRGNKGGDRSHSHVKPLITRDGGRRHVEWFHSDIRHEEGPVVGILCIGRDVTELQLTREALVASEKRSSAVLETAVNAIITMSEARLIETVNTATERLFGYTRDEMVGQNIKMLMPQPYREKHDGYVKNYLTTGVKKIIGIGREAVGQRKDGTVFPMDLSVGEALLPDGRRVFTGIIRDLSDRKQLEEKILQISEEEQHRIGQDIHDDLCQQLAAIGCLAKVAHQQLQKSGSAEAENLNEIVRLVTHANVRAREMSRGLMPVVLDASGLMAALADLAQGTERIFRVSCPFRCDKPVEIPDNKMATQLFRIAQEAVANAIKHSHAERIEISLAQEDGHVLLHIRDNGVGIPDNVSGKSTGMGLLTMTHRARMLGGVLTVDLDDFGGTVVRCSVPISTGSRPSLNLSHP
;
A
#
# COMPACT_ATOMS: atom_id res chain seq x y z
N MET A 1 -5.00 -40.97 -58.85
CA MET A 1 -5.66 -41.84 -57.85
C MET A 1 -4.82 -43.10 -57.75
N ILE A 2 -4.15 -43.33 -56.62
CA ILE A 2 -3.50 -44.62 -56.36
C ILE A 2 -4.65 -45.63 -56.18
N PRO A 3 -4.68 -46.77 -56.87
CA PRO A 3 -5.73 -47.76 -56.66
C PRO A 3 -5.55 -48.39 -55.27
N ILE A 4 -6.40 -47.97 -54.32
CA ILE A 4 -6.41 -48.44 -52.93
C ILE A 4 -7.13 -49.81 -52.88
N THR A 5 -6.55 -50.82 -53.53
CA THR A 5 -7.04 -52.20 -53.49
C THR A 5 -6.00 -53.19 -52.99
N ASP A 6 -4.76 -52.73 -52.74
CA ASP A 6 -3.71 -53.55 -52.12
C ASP A 6 -3.77 -53.41 -50.59
N PRO A 7 -4.11 -54.48 -49.85
CA PRO A 7 -4.14 -54.49 -48.38
C PRO A 7 -2.80 -54.09 -47.75
N ALA A 8 -1.67 -54.40 -48.39
CA ALA A 8 -0.34 -54.05 -47.88
C ALA A 8 -0.09 -52.53 -47.97
N LEU A 9 -0.64 -51.87 -48.99
CA LEU A 9 -0.54 -50.42 -49.17
C LEU A 9 -1.39 -49.67 -48.12
N LEU A 10 -2.60 -50.16 -47.83
CA LEU A 10 -3.47 -49.63 -46.77
C LEU A 10 -2.81 -49.72 -45.39
N GLN A 11 -2.22 -50.88 -45.09
CA GLN A 11 -1.46 -51.10 -43.86
C GLN A 11 -0.27 -50.11 -43.76
N SER A 12 0.50 -49.98 -44.84
CA SER A 12 1.63 -49.06 -44.91
C SER A 12 1.22 -47.60 -44.68
N LEU A 13 0.10 -47.16 -45.25
CA LEU A 13 -0.41 -45.80 -45.08
C LEU A 13 -0.78 -45.49 -43.62
N VAL A 14 -1.44 -46.42 -42.93
CA VAL A 14 -1.78 -46.26 -41.51
C VAL A 14 -0.53 -46.20 -40.64
N ASP A 15 0.45 -47.07 -40.91
CA ASP A 15 1.67 -47.17 -40.12
C ASP A 15 2.61 -45.98 -40.33
N HIS A 16 2.67 -45.41 -41.54
CA HIS A 16 3.48 -44.21 -41.83
C HIS A 16 2.83 -42.91 -41.35
N ALA A 17 1.49 -42.83 -41.37
CA ALA A 17 0.77 -41.66 -40.88
C ALA A 17 0.79 -41.55 -39.34
N GLY A 18 1.33 -42.54 -38.63
CA GLY A 18 1.39 -42.55 -37.17
C GLY A 18 0.01 -42.58 -36.52
N MET A 19 -1.02 -42.99 -37.27
CA MET A 19 -2.40 -43.03 -36.77
C MET A 19 -2.55 -44.18 -35.78
N LEU A 20 -3.26 -43.92 -34.68
CA LEU A 20 -3.69 -44.96 -33.76
C LEU A 20 -4.94 -45.59 -34.38
N VAL A 21 -4.87 -46.84 -34.79
CA VAL A 21 -6.02 -47.52 -35.42
C VAL A 21 -6.19 -48.88 -34.78
N LEU A 22 -7.44 -49.21 -34.50
CA LEU A 22 -7.83 -50.46 -33.88
C LEU A 22 -9.07 -51.01 -34.60
N GLY A 23 -8.93 -52.21 -35.14
CA GLY A 23 -10.04 -52.97 -35.73
C GLY A 23 -10.61 -53.95 -34.72
N LEU A 24 -11.91 -53.89 -34.49
CA LEU A 24 -12.63 -54.76 -33.56
C LEU A 24 -13.68 -55.60 -34.30
N ASN A 25 -13.96 -56.80 -33.80
CA ASN A 25 -15.15 -57.55 -34.24
C ASN A 25 -16.44 -57.00 -33.61
N THR A 26 -17.59 -57.53 -33.99
CA THR A 26 -18.91 -57.09 -33.48
C THR A 26 -19.10 -57.28 -31.97
N GLN A 27 -18.23 -58.03 -31.30
CA GLN A 27 -18.23 -58.23 -29.85
C GLN A 27 -17.24 -57.30 -29.13
N GLY A 28 -16.43 -56.53 -29.86
CA GLY A 28 -15.41 -55.65 -29.28
C GLY A 28 -14.06 -56.32 -29.04
N HIS A 29 -13.81 -57.51 -29.60
CA HIS A 29 -12.49 -58.13 -29.50
C HIS A 29 -11.57 -57.62 -30.61
N ILE A 30 -10.30 -57.40 -30.27
CA ILE A 30 -9.28 -56.86 -31.17
C ILE A 30 -9.01 -57.84 -32.30
N GLN A 31 -9.21 -57.41 -33.54
CA GLN A 31 -8.87 -58.18 -34.74
C GLN A 31 -7.51 -57.76 -35.30
N TRP A 32 -7.19 -56.46 -35.16
CA TRP A 32 -5.98 -55.85 -35.67
C TRP A 32 -5.70 -54.51 -35.00
N MET A 33 -4.43 -54.14 -34.86
CA MET A 33 -3.93 -52.89 -34.28
C MET A 33 -2.82 -52.29 -35.16
N SER A 34 -2.82 -50.96 -35.31
CA SER A 34 -1.76 -50.26 -36.04
C SER A 34 -0.45 -50.21 -35.25
N ARG A 35 0.68 -50.07 -35.96
CA ARG A 35 1.99 -49.88 -35.33
C ARG A 35 2.07 -48.61 -34.47
N GLY A 36 1.27 -47.59 -34.81
CA GLY A 36 1.13 -46.39 -34.00
C GLY A 36 0.57 -46.70 -32.61
N LEU A 37 -0.47 -47.53 -32.54
CA LEU A 37 -1.07 -47.93 -31.27
C LEU A 37 -0.20 -48.95 -30.52
N GLU A 38 0.56 -49.80 -31.21
CA GLU A 38 1.58 -50.65 -30.57
C GLU A 38 2.63 -49.82 -29.84
N LYS A 39 3.19 -48.79 -30.51
CA LYS A 39 4.17 -47.88 -29.91
C LYS A 39 3.62 -47.11 -28.73
N LEU A 40 2.38 -46.61 -28.82
CA LEU A 40 1.76 -45.84 -27.75
C LEU A 40 1.42 -46.72 -26.55
N SER A 41 0.80 -47.88 -26.78
CA SER A 41 0.31 -48.76 -25.72
C SER A 41 1.42 -49.62 -25.09
N GLY A 42 2.51 -49.90 -25.83
CA GLY A 42 3.56 -50.83 -25.41
C GLY A 42 3.18 -52.31 -25.55
N TYR A 43 2.03 -52.61 -26.14
CA TYR A 43 1.58 -53.97 -26.49
C TYR A 43 1.68 -54.19 -27.99
N THR A 44 1.98 -55.42 -28.40
CA THR A 44 1.98 -55.82 -29.82
C THR A 44 0.59 -56.28 -30.26
N ASP A 45 0.28 -56.19 -31.56
CA ASP A 45 -0.96 -56.71 -32.15
C ASP A 45 -1.17 -58.18 -31.78
N ALA A 46 -0.11 -58.99 -31.88
CA ALA A 46 -0.14 -60.41 -31.56
C ALA A 46 -0.50 -60.70 -30.09
N GLU A 47 -0.09 -59.85 -29.15
CA GLU A 47 -0.39 -60.03 -27.71
C GLU A 47 -1.86 -59.74 -27.39
N LEU A 48 -2.47 -58.77 -28.07
CA LEU A 48 -3.83 -58.30 -27.79
C LEU A 48 -4.89 -58.83 -28.75
N LYS A 49 -4.49 -59.46 -29.87
CA LYS A 49 -5.41 -60.07 -30.83
C LYS A 49 -6.33 -61.08 -30.16
N GLY A 50 -7.63 -60.94 -30.42
CA GLY A 50 -8.70 -61.73 -29.84
C GLY A 50 -9.12 -61.32 -28.42
N ARG A 51 -8.38 -60.43 -27.74
CA ARG A 51 -8.74 -59.93 -26.40
C ARG A 51 -9.75 -58.80 -26.46
N ASP A 52 -10.45 -58.57 -25.36
CA ASP A 52 -11.34 -57.42 -25.22
C ASP A 52 -10.51 -56.14 -25.07
N TRP A 53 -10.74 -55.17 -25.96
CA TRP A 53 -9.98 -53.92 -25.97
C TRP A 53 -10.24 -53.06 -24.73
N VAL A 54 -11.46 -53.08 -24.19
CA VAL A 54 -11.83 -52.30 -23.00
C VAL A 54 -11.14 -52.85 -21.78
N GLU A 55 -11.06 -54.17 -21.64
CA GLU A 55 -10.36 -54.79 -20.51
C GLU A 55 -8.85 -54.62 -20.61
N SER A 56 -8.32 -54.60 -21.84
CA SER A 56 -6.88 -54.58 -22.09
C SER A 56 -6.27 -53.17 -22.00
N LEU A 57 -6.96 -52.16 -22.51
CA LEU A 57 -6.38 -50.83 -22.72
C LEU A 57 -7.08 -49.71 -21.95
N ILE A 58 -8.27 -49.94 -21.37
CA ILE A 58 -9.05 -48.88 -20.71
C ILE A 58 -9.04 -49.06 -19.17
N PRO A 59 -8.75 -47.99 -18.39
CA PRO A 59 -8.85 -48.02 -16.92
C PRO A 59 -10.22 -48.48 -16.43
N LEU A 60 -10.23 -49.19 -15.30
CA LEU A 60 -11.44 -49.78 -14.71
C LEU A 60 -12.58 -48.75 -14.59
N GLU A 61 -12.27 -47.54 -14.13
CA GLU A 61 -13.21 -46.44 -13.94
C GLU A 61 -13.89 -45.95 -15.24
N HIS A 62 -13.31 -46.23 -16.41
CA HIS A 62 -13.81 -45.79 -17.71
C HIS A 62 -14.42 -46.92 -18.57
N ARG A 63 -14.35 -48.18 -18.12
CA ARG A 63 -14.78 -49.34 -18.92
C ARG A 63 -16.26 -49.33 -19.26
N ALA A 64 -17.14 -48.99 -18.32
CA ALA A 64 -18.58 -48.94 -18.56
C ALA A 64 -18.94 -47.99 -19.71
N ALA A 65 -18.34 -46.80 -19.74
CA ALA A 65 -18.54 -45.84 -20.82
C ALA A 65 -17.94 -46.30 -22.15
N ALA A 66 -16.77 -46.95 -22.14
CA ALA A 66 -16.15 -47.51 -23.34
C ALA A 66 -16.99 -48.65 -23.95
N TYR A 67 -17.59 -49.49 -23.12
CA TYR A 67 -18.50 -50.54 -23.59
C TYR A 67 -19.76 -49.97 -24.27
N LEU A 68 -20.33 -48.89 -23.75
CA LEU A 68 -21.49 -48.26 -24.39
C LEU A 68 -21.16 -47.75 -25.79
N LEU A 69 -19.97 -47.20 -25.99
CA LEU A 69 -19.51 -46.69 -27.29
C LEU A 69 -19.29 -47.83 -28.32
N CYS A 70 -18.73 -48.96 -27.90
CA CYS A 70 -18.44 -50.07 -28.81
C CYS A 70 -19.57 -51.09 -28.95
N ARG A 71 -20.41 -51.30 -27.94
CA ARG A 71 -21.45 -52.34 -27.92
C ARG A 71 -22.87 -51.81 -27.99
N GLY A 72 -23.11 -50.57 -27.56
CA GLY A 72 -24.46 -50.01 -27.38
C GLY A 72 -25.11 -49.38 -28.62
N ASN A 73 -24.33 -48.94 -29.60
CA ASN A 73 -24.82 -48.13 -30.74
C ASN A 73 -24.48 -48.75 -32.10
N LYS A 74 -24.86 -50.01 -32.33
CA LYS A 74 -24.68 -50.67 -33.65
C LYS A 74 -25.68 -50.11 -34.66
N GLY A 75 -25.21 -49.51 -35.75
CA GLY A 75 -26.07 -48.89 -36.75
C GLY A 75 -26.69 -47.54 -36.38
N GLY A 76 -26.29 -46.94 -35.24
CA GLY A 76 -26.66 -45.56 -34.85
C GLY A 76 -25.63 -44.52 -35.31
N ASP A 77 -25.92 -43.24 -35.11
CA ASP A 77 -24.98 -42.15 -35.42
C ASP A 77 -23.72 -42.23 -34.51
N ARG A 78 -22.54 -42.24 -35.15
CA ARG A 78 -21.22 -42.30 -34.51
C ARG A 78 -20.31 -41.14 -34.92
N SER A 79 -20.89 -40.04 -35.37
CA SER A 79 -20.16 -38.88 -35.89
C SER A 79 -19.39 -38.06 -34.83
N HIS A 80 -19.48 -38.40 -33.54
CA HIS A 80 -18.81 -37.67 -32.46
C HIS A 80 -17.57 -38.39 -31.93
N SER A 81 -16.50 -37.62 -31.70
CA SER A 81 -15.31 -38.10 -31.00
C SER A 81 -15.44 -38.06 -29.49
N HIS A 82 -14.69 -38.91 -28.81
CA HIS A 82 -14.63 -38.93 -27.35
C HIS A 82 -13.19 -39.14 -26.86
N VAL A 83 -12.75 -38.31 -25.92
CA VAL A 83 -11.46 -38.50 -25.26
C VAL A 83 -11.61 -39.54 -24.15
N LYS A 84 -10.80 -40.60 -24.21
CA LYS A 84 -10.72 -41.64 -23.16
C LYS A 84 -9.27 -41.88 -22.76
N PRO A 85 -9.01 -42.11 -21.47
CA PRO A 85 -7.69 -42.55 -21.05
C PRO A 85 -7.45 -44.00 -21.49
N LEU A 86 -6.23 -44.25 -21.92
CA LEU A 86 -5.65 -45.53 -22.28
C LEU A 86 -4.51 -45.84 -21.30
N ILE A 87 -4.45 -47.07 -20.80
CA ILE A 87 -3.35 -47.55 -19.97
C ILE A 87 -2.33 -48.25 -20.86
N THR A 88 -1.07 -47.85 -20.70
CA THR A 88 0.07 -48.46 -21.39
C THR A 88 0.63 -49.62 -20.55
N ARG A 89 1.42 -50.50 -21.18
CA ARG A 89 1.98 -51.70 -20.54
C ARG A 89 2.80 -51.43 -19.28
N ASP A 90 3.47 -50.28 -19.24
CA ASP A 90 4.25 -49.79 -18.09
C ASP A 90 3.39 -49.11 -17.01
N GLY A 91 2.06 -49.09 -17.17
CA GLY A 91 1.12 -48.45 -16.25
C GLY A 91 0.90 -46.96 -16.49
N GLY A 92 1.54 -46.38 -17.52
CA GLY A 92 1.31 -45.00 -17.94
C GLY A 92 -0.13 -44.76 -18.40
N ARG A 93 -0.59 -43.50 -18.28
CA ARG A 93 -1.91 -43.06 -18.75
C ARG A 93 -1.74 -42.12 -19.95
N ARG A 94 -2.46 -42.40 -21.03
CA ARG A 94 -2.51 -41.60 -22.26
C ARG A 94 -3.94 -41.17 -22.53
N HIS A 95 -4.18 -39.92 -22.89
CA HIS A 95 -5.49 -39.46 -23.31
C HIS A 95 -5.59 -39.57 -24.83
N VAL A 96 -6.51 -40.40 -25.30
CA VAL A 96 -6.72 -40.61 -26.73
C VAL A 96 -8.13 -40.18 -27.12
N GLU A 97 -8.23 -39.29 -28.09
CA GLU A 97 -9.47 -38.93 -28.75
C GLU A 97 -9.83 -40.01 -29.78
N TRP A 98 -10.92 -40.74 -29.54
CA TRP A 98 -11.37 -41.83 -30.38
C TRP A 98 -12.53 -41.43 -31.28
N PHE A 99 -12.45 -41.88 -32.53
CA PHE A 99 -13.51 -41.85 -33.53
C PHE A 99 -13.86 -43.30 -33.88
N HIS A 100 -15.14 -43.64 -33.86
CA HIS A 100 -15.61 -44.99 -34.12
C HIS A 100 -16.47 -45.03 -35.38
N SER A 101 -16.21 -45.97 -36.28
CA SER A 101 -17.02 -46.21 -37.47
C SER A 101 -17.37 -47.69 -37.58
N ASP A 102 -18.57 -47.99 -38.10
CA ASP A 102 -18.98 -49.37 -38.37
C ASP A 102 -18.33 -49.86 -39.67
N ILE A 103 -17.72 -51.04 -39.63
CA ILE A 103 -17.21 -51.74 -40.82
C ILE A 103 -18.35 -52.60 -41.37
N ARG A 104 -18.68 -52.42 -42.65
CA ARG A 104 -19.72 -53.17 -43.38
C ARG A 104 -19.14 -53.74 -44.67
N HIS A 105 -19.60 -54.92 -45.07
CA HIS A 105 -19.34 -55.45 -46.41
C HIS A 105 -20.53 -55.06 -47.30
N GLU A 106 -20.32 -54.19 -48.29
CA GLU A 106 -21.41 -53.59 -49.12
C GLU A 106 -22.53 -52.96 -48.27
N GLU A 107 -23.76 -52.86 -48.78
CA GLU A 107 -24.97 -52.49 -47.98
C GLU A 107 -25.41 -53.61 -47.00
N GLY A 108 -24.48 -54.47 -46.58
CA GLY A 108 -24.71 -55.62 -45.71
C GLY A 108 -24.61 -55.30 -44.20
N PRO A 109 -24.67 -56.35 -43.35
CA PRO A 109 -24.61 -56.20 -41.90
C PRO A 109 -23.25 -55.67 -41.42
N VAL A 110 -23.25 -55.05 -40.24
CA VAL A 110 -22.01 -54.61 -39.57
C VAL A 110 -21.16 -55.83 -39.20
N VAL A 111 -19.96 -55.90 -39.75
CA VAL A 111 -18.99 -57.00 -39.53
C VAL A 111 -17.92 -56.66 -38.49
N GLY A 112 -17.76 -55.38 -38.15
CA GLY A 112 -16.79 -54.93 -37.15
C GLY A 112 -16.86 -53.44 -36.86
N ILE A 113 -15.91 -52.95 -36.07
CA ILE A 113 -15.80 -51.54 -35.68
C ILE A 113 -14.37 -51.09 -35.94
N LEU A 114 -14.22 -49.98 -36.66
CA LEU A 114 -12.95 -49.30 -36.84
C LEU A 114 -12.87 -48.16 -35.84
N CYS A 115 -11.84 -48.17 -35.00
CA CYS A 115 -11.54 -47.10 -34.06
C CYS A 115 -10.28 -46.38 -34.53
N ILE A 116 -10.37 -45.07 -34.79
CA ILE A 116 -9.22 -44.22 -35.10
C ILE A 116 -9.01 -43.28 -33.92
N GLY A 117 -7.78 -43.22 -33.43
CA GLY A 117 -7.38 -42.47 -32.26
C GLY A 117 -6.35 -41.39 -32.58
N ARG A 118 -6.46 -40.27 -31.87
CA ARG A 118 -5.42 -39.24 -31.79
C ARG A 118 -4.94 -39.12 -30.35
N ASP A 119 -3.64 -39.26 -30.11
CA ASP A 119 -3.07 -38.96 -28.79
C ASP A 119 -3.19 -37.45 -28.55
N VAL A 120 -3.93 -37.09 -27.50
CA VAL A 120 -4.16 -35.72 -27.04
C VAL A 120 -3.62 -35.50 -25.62
N THR A 121 -2.77 -36.41 -25.13
CA THR A 121 -2.20 -36.36 -23.76
C THR A 121 -1.51 -35.04 -23.48
N GLU A 122 -0.57 -34.63 -24.34
CA GLU A 122 0.19 -33.38 -24.15
C GLU A 122 -0.74 -32.16 -24.15
N LEU A 123 -1.68 -32.10 -25.10
CA LEU A 123 -2.68 -31.03 -25.18
C LEU A 123 -3.53 -30.93 -23.91
N GLN A 124 -3.98 -32.08 -23.39
CA GLN A 124 -4.80 -32.14 -22.19
C GLN A 124 -4.01 -31.68 -20.96
N LEU A 125 -2.78 -32.16 -20.79
CA LEU A 125 -1.90 -31.76 -19.69
C LEU A 125 -1.55 -30.27 -19.74
N THR A 126 -1.24 -29.72 -20.92
CA THR A 126 -0.99 -28.27 -21.07
C THR A 126 -2.23 -27.45 -20.72
N ARG A 127 -3.41 -27.88 -21.15
CA ARG A 127 -4.67 -27.20 -20.84
C ARG A 127 -4.96 -27.23 -19.34
N GLU A 128 -4.78 -28.38 -18.69
CA GLU A 128 -4.96 -28.51 -17.24
C GLU A 128 -3.95 -27.66 -16.46
N ALA A 129 -2.69 -27.66 -16.88
CA ALA A 129 -1.65 -26.81 -16.28
C ALA A 129 -1.96 -25.31 -16.44
N LEU A 130 -2.47 -24.89 -17.60
CA LEU A 130 -2.89 -23.51 -17.84
C LEU A 130 -4.04 -23.13 -16.89
N VAL A 131 -5.11 -23.93 -16.84
CA VAL A 131 -6.25 -23.70 -15.95
C VAL A 131 -5.82 -23.66 -14.48
N ALA A 132 -4.91 -24.55 -14.08
CA ALA A 132 -4.37 -24.57 -12.71
C ALA A 132 -3.55 -23.30 -12.42
N SER A 133 -2.74 -22.84 -13.38
CA SER A 133 -1.95 -21.61 -13.26
C SER A 133 -2.82 -20.36 -13.16
N GLU A 134 -3.87 -20.26 -13.98
CA GLU A 134 -4.85 -19.17 -13.94
C GLU A 134 -5.58 -19.12 -12.59
N LYS A 135 -6.08 -20.26 -12.12
CA LYS A 135 -6.73 -20.37 -10.80
C LYS A 135 -5.78 -19.97 -9.67
N ARG A 136 -4.52 -20.40 -9.75
CA ARG A 136 -3.50 -20.02 -8.75
C ARG A 136 -3.25 -18.52 -8.74
N SER A 137 -3.10 -17.92 -9.92
CA SER A 137 -2.87 -16.47 -10.06
C SER A 137 -4.05 -15.66 -9.54
N SER A 138 -5.28 -16.07 -9.88
CA SER A 138 -6.50 -15.47 -9.36
C SER A 138 -6.59 -15.58 -7.83
N ALA A 139 -6.30 -16.75 -7.26
CA ALA A 139 -6.32 -16.94 -5.81
C ALA A 139 -5.30 -16.04 -5.07
N VAL A 140 -4.11 -15.82 -5.63
CA VAL A 140 -3.12 -14.90 -5.06
C VAL A 140 -3.64 -13.46 -5.04
N LEU A 141 -4.30 -13.02 -6.12
CA LEU A 141 -4.90 -11.67 -6.17
C LEU A 141 -6.06 -11.53 -5.17
N GLU A 142 -6.91 -12.54 -5.03
CA GLU A 142 -8.04 -12.53 -4.10
C GLU A 142 -7.64 -12.53 -2.62
N THR A 143 -6.56 -13.24 -2.30
CA THR A 143 -6.07 -13.37 -0.92
C THR A 143 -5.11 -12.26 -0.50
N ALA A 144 -4.76 -11.36 -1.41
CA ALA A 144 -3.89 -10.22 -1.11
C ALA A 144 -4.51 -9.32 -0.01
N VAL A 145 -3.66 -8.86 0.90
CA VAL A 145 -4.06 -7.99 2.02
C VAL A 145 -4.47 -6.60 1.52
N ASN A 146 -3.73 -6.08 0.54
CA ASN A 146 -4.00 -4.76 -0.04
C ASN A 146 -5.14 -4.84 -1.06
N ALA A 147 -5.88 -3.74 -1.19
CA ALA A 147 -6.86 -3.58 -2.25
C ALA A 147 -6.13 -3.47 -3.60
N ILE A 148 -6.56 -4.29 -4.56
CA ILE A 148 -6.02 -4.30 -5.92
C ILE A 148 -7.17 -4.03 -6.88
N ILE A 149 -6.96 -3.06 -7.77
CA ILE A 149 -7.91 -2.65 -8.79
C ILE A 149 -7.18 -2.58 -10.12
N THR A 150 -7.78 -3.12 -11.18
CA THR A 150 -7.32 -2.86 -12.55
C THR A 150 -8.33 -2.00 -13.30
N MET A 151 -7.84 -1.10 -14.15
CA MET A 151 -8.68 -0.29 -15.03
C MET A 151 -8.11 -0.20 -16.44
N SER A 152 -9.01 -0.05 -17.41
CA SER A 152 -8.70 0.21 -18.81
C SER A 152 -8.25 1.66 -19.06
N GLU A 153 -7.73 1.95 -20.26
CA GLU A 153 -7.47 3.32 -20.73
C GLU A 153 -8.73 4.21 -20.73
N ALA A 154 -9.91 3.62 -20.85
CA ALA A 154 -11.19 4.33 -20.76
C ALA A 154 -11.55 4.73 -19.31
N ARG A 155 -10.72 4.39 -18.32
CA ARG A 155 -10.90 4.62 -16.87
C ARG A 155 -12.00 3.78 -16.25
N LEU A 156 -12.39 2.69 -16.93
CA LEU A 156 -13.36 1.74 -16.42
C LEU A 156 -12.65 0.64 -15.65
N ILE A 157 -13.18 0.31 -14.47
CA ILE A 157 -12.67 -0.78 -13.63
C ILE A 157 -12.91 -2.11 -14.36
N GLU A 158 -11.85 -2.89 -14.53
CA GLU A 158 -11.92 -4.22 -15.16
C GLU A 158 -11.98 -5.34 -14.11
N THR A 159 -11.12 -5.27 -13.09
CA THR A 159 -11.09 -6.26 -12.01
C THR A 159 -10.84 -5.62 -10.65
N VAL A 160 -11.35 -6.28 -9.60
CA VAL A 160 -11.16 -5.94 -8.20
C VAL A 160 -11.00 -7.22 -7.38
N ASN A 161 -10.12 -7.22 -6.39
CA ASN A 161 -10.02 -8.31 -5.43
C ASN A 161 -10.97 -8.12 -4.24
N THR A 162 -11.13 -9.18 -3.44
CA THR A 162 -11.94 -9.18 -2.22
C THR A 162 -11.53 -8.06 -1.23
N ALA A 163 -10.24 -7.70 -1.15
CA ALA A 163 -9.78 -6.62 -0.28
C ALA A 163 -10.30 -5.25 -0.73
N THR A 164 -10.41 -5.00 -2.04
CA THR A 164 -11.02 -3.78 -2.59
C THR A 164 -12.49 -3.66 -2.18
N GLU A 165 -13.28 -4.73 -2.30
CA GLU A 165 -14.70 -4.71 -1.91
C GLU A 165 -14.85 -4.36 -0.44
N ARG A 166 -14.04 -4.98 0.43
CA ARG A 166 -14.03 -4.70 1.88
C ARG A 166 -13.61 -3.26 2.18
N LEU A 167 -12.59 -2.77 1.49
CA LEU A 167 -12.07 -1.42 1.72
C LEU A 167 -13.08 -0.36 1.29
N PHE A 168 -13.62 -0.42 0.07
CA PHE A 168 -14.50 0.64 -0.42
C PHE A 168 -15.99 0.43 -0.10
N GLY A 169 -16.38 -0.77 0.33
CA GLY A 169 -17.77 -1.11 0.68
C GLY A 169 -18.69 -1.29 -0.53
N TYR A 170 -18.14 -1.37 -1.74
CA TYR A 170 -18.86 -1.74 -2.95
C TYR A 170 -18.67 -3.21 -3.25
N THR A 171 -19.65 -3.84 -3.89
CA THR A 171 -19.45 -5.19 -4.46
C THR A 171 -18.71 -5.10 -5.79
N ARG A 172 -18.12 -6.21 -6.23
CA ARG A 172 -17.49 -6.34 -7.55
C ARG A 172 -18.43 -5.90 -8.67
N ASP A 173 -19.67 -6.37 -8.64
CA ASP A 173 -20.66 -6.09 -9.69
C ASP A 173 -21.05 -4.61 -9.73
N GLU A 174 -20.94 -3.91 -8.60
CA GLU A 174 -21.16 -2.46 -8.55
C GLU A 174 -19.96 -1.66 -9.08
N MET A 175 -18.75 -2.21 -9.03
CA MET A 175 -17.52 -1.52 -9.42
C MET A 175 -17.12 -1.81 -10.88
N VAL A 176 -17.19 -3.07 -11.31
CA VAL A 176 -16.72 -3.48 -12.64
C VAL A 176 -17.54 -2.76 -13.73
N GLY A 177 -16.83 -2.20 -14.70
CA GLY A 177 -17.43 -1.38 -15.76
C GLY A 177 -17.74 0.07 -15.37
N GLN A 178 -17.63 0.43 -14.09
CA GLN A 178 -17.78 1.83 -13.65
C GLN A 178 -16.48 2.61 -13.77
N ASN A 179 -16.59 3.93 -13.85
CA ASN A 179 -15.43 4.81 -13.86
C ASN A 179 -14.80 4.88 -12.46
N ILE A 180 -13.48 4.68 -12.38
CA ILE A 180 -12.69 4.67 -11.14
C ILE A 180 -12.90 5.91 -10.24
N LYS A 181 -13.32 7.05 -10.80
CA LYS A 181 -13.59 8.29 -10.04
C LYS A 181 -14.68 8.16 -8.98
N MET A 182 -15.47 7.08 -9.00
CA MET A 182 -16.40 6.78 -7.90
C MET A 182 -15.69 6.58 -6.55
N LEU A 183 -14.42 6.16 -6.54
CA LEU A 183 -13.67 5.81 -5.32
C LEU A 183 -12.89 6.97 -4.68
N MET A 184 -13.16 8.21 -5.11
CA MET A 184 -12.45 9.41 -4.64
C MET A 184 -13.43 10.56 -4.38
N PRO A 185 -13.12 11.45 -3.42
CA PRO A 185 -13.96 12.60 -3.09
C PRO A 185 -13.71 13.79 -4.03
N GLN A 186 -14.54 14.81 -3.93
CA GLN A 186 -14.28 16.12 -4.53
C GLN A 186 -13.08 16.81 -3.83
N PRO A 187 -12.26 17.61 -4.55
CA PRO A 187 -12.33 17.94 -5.98
C PRO A 187 -11.63 16.91 -6.89
N TYR A 188 -11.02 15.86 -6.33
CA TYR A 188 -10.24 14.89 -7.10
C TYR A 188 -11.09 14.10 -8.09
N ARG A 189 -12.34 13.76 -7.71
CA ARG A 189 -13.33 13.09 -8.56
C ARG A 189 -13.53 13.75 -9.92
N GLU A 190 -13.69 15.08 -9.96
CA GLU A 190 -13.91 15.82 -11.20
C GLU A 190 -12.64 15.93 -12.04
N LYS A 191 -11.48 16.05 -11.40
CA LYS A 191 -10.20 16.28 -12.08
C LYS A 191 -9.53 14.99 -12.58
N HIS A 192 -9.94 13.83 -12.06
CA HIS A 192 -9.29 12.54 -12.34
C HIS A 192 -9.22 12.20 -13.82
N ASP A 193 -10.31 12.46 -14.55
CA ASP A 193 -10.39 12.26 -15.99
C ASP A 193 -9.29 13.04 -16.74
N GLY A 194 -8.97 14.25 -16.27
CA GLY A 194 -7.87 15.06 -16.78
C GLY A 194 -6.48 14.51 -16.43
N TYR A 195 -6.31 13.92 -15.24
CA TYR A 195 -5.02 13.33 -14.84
C TYR A 195 -4.62 12.17 -15.75
N VAL A 196 -5.56 11.27 -16.06
CA VAL A 196 -5.32 10.14 -16.97
C VAL A 196 -5.08 10.62 -18.40
N LYS A 197 -5.89 11.57 -18.89
CA LYS A 197 -5.70 12.16 -20.23
C LYS A 197 -4.32 12.81 -20.37
N ASN A 198 -3.91 13.59 -19.36
CA ASN A 198 -2.60 14.23 -19.37
C ASN A 198 -1.47 13.20 -19.39
N TYR A 199 -1.58 12.12 -18.62
CA TYR A 199 -0.61 11.04 -18.64
C TYR A 199 -0.51 10.38 -20.03
N LEU A 200 -1.65 9.98 -20.61
CA LEU A 200 -1.68 9.35 -21.93
C LEU A 200 -1.12 10.26 -23.03
N THR A 201 -1.25 11.58 -22.88
CA THR A 201 -0.76 12.56 -23.87
C THR A 201 0.73 12.88 -23.69
N THR A 202 1.19 13.00 -22.44
CA THR A 202 2.53 13.55 -22.13
C THR A 202 3.54 12.51 -21.69
N GLY A 203 3.11 11.31 -21.30
CA GLY A 203 3.94 10.27 -20.69
C GLY A 203 4.45 10.61 -19.28
N VAL A 204 4.11 11.77 -18.72
CA VAL A 204 4.62 12.22 -17.41
C VAL A 204 3.96 11.45 -16.27
N LYS A 205 4.73 10.54 -15.65
CA LYS A 205 4.29 9.71 -14.53
C LYS A 205 4.18 10.54 -13.24
N LYS A 206 2.96 10.83 -12.79
CA LYS A 206 2.72 11.53 -11.51
C LYS A 206 2.57 10.60 -10.30
N ILE A 207 2.07 9.39 -10.52
CA ILE A 207 1.86 8.34 -9.48
C ILE A 207 2.39 6.98 -9.98
N ILE A 208 2.50 6.80 -11.30
CA ILE A 208 2.89 5.53 -11.89
C ILE A 208 4.35 5.21 -11.53
N GLY A 209 4.58 4.12 -10.80
CA GLY A 209 5.89 3.67 -10.33
C GLY A 209 6.44 4.36 -9.07
N ILE A 210 5.78 5.40 -8.56
CA ILE A 210 6.19 6.17 -7.37
C ILE A 210 4.95 6.28 -6.48
N GLY A 211 4.77 5.31 -5.58
CA GLY A 211 3.63 5.31 -4.65
C GLY A 211 3.49 6.64 -3.90
N ARG A 212 2.25 7.03 -3.57
CA ARG A 212 1.95 8.33 -2.95
C ARG A 212 0.75 8.25 -2.01
N GLU A 213 0.79 9.03 -0.92
CA GLU A 213 -0.40 9.33 -0.12
C GLU A 213 -1.46 10.07 -0.95
N ALA A 214 -2.66 9.50 -0.95
CA ALA A 214 -3.86 9.97 -1.62
C ALA A 214 -5.06 9.84 -0.68
N VAL A 215 -6.24 10.26 -1.15
CA VAL A 215 -7.48 10.21 -0.37
C VAL A 215 -8.53 9.42 -1.14
N GLY A 216 -9.07 8.39 -0.51
CA GLY A 216 -10.15 7.56 -1.02
C GLY A 216 -11.50 7.95 -0.43
N GLN A 217 -12.60 7.57 -1.10
CA GLN A 217 -13.95 7.70 -0.58
C GLN A 217 -14.68 6.35 -0.68
N ARG A 218 -15.24 5.87 0.44
CA ARG A 218 -16.02 4.64 0.52
C ARG A 218 -17.47 4.88 0.06
N LYS A 219 -18.24 3.80 -0.09
CA LYS A 219 -19.66 3.84 -0.51
C LYS A 219 -20.56 4.66 0.42
N ASP A 220 -20.30 4.61 1.72
CA ASP A 220 -21.01 5.40 2.73
C ASP A 220 -20.65 6.91 2.71
N GLY A 221 -19.73 7.31 1.83
CA GLY A 221 -19.25 8.68 1.70
C GLY A 221 -18.06 9.02 2.60
N THR A 222 -17.66 8.13 3.52
CA THR A 222 -16.52 8.34 4.40
C THR A 222 -15.24 8.49 3.59
N VAL A 223 -14.41 9.44 4.02
CA VAL A 223 -13.16 9.79 3.35
C VAL A 223 -12.01 9.27 4.21
N PHE A 224 -11.03 8.63 3.58
CA PHE A 224 -9.90 8.03 4.30
C PHE A 224 -8.56 8.26 3.59
N PRO A 225 -7.46 8.42 4.34
CA PRO A 225 -6.13 8.51 3.77
C PRO A 225 -5.68 7.12 3.29
N MET A 226 -5.07 7.07 2.12
CA MET A 226 -4.55 5.82 1.53
C MET A 226 -3.20 6.03 0.89
N ASP A 227 -2.36 5.00 0.89
CA ASP A 227 -1.18 4.94 0.04
C ASP A 227 -1.56 4.26 -1.28
N LEU A 228 -1.31 4.92 -2.40
CA LEU A 228 -1.67 4.47 -3.74
C LEU A 228 -0.42 4.30 -4.59
N SER A 229 -0.22 3.10 -5.13
CA SER A 229 0.77 2.82 -6.17
C SER A 229 0.08 2.37 -7.44
N VAL A 230 0.48 2.93 -8.59
CA VAL A 230 -0.09 2.56 -9.89
C VAL A 230 1.00 1.93 -10.77
N GLY A 231 0.74 0.73 -11.25
CA GLY A 231 1.49 0.07 -12.31
C GLY A 231 0.78 0.20 -13.65
N GLU A 232 1.54 0.05 -14.72
CA GLU A 232 1.05 0.05 -16.10
C GLU A 232 1.59 -1.18 -16.81
N ALA A 233 0.72 -1.87 -17.57
CA ALA A 233 1.11 -3.01 -18.38
C ALA A 233 0.42 -2.95 -19.75
N LEU A 234 1.09 -3.50 -20.76
CA LEU A 234 0.53 -3.74 -22.09
C LEU A 234 0.19 -5.23 -22.19
N LEU A 235 -1.08 -5.53 -22.43
CA LEU A 235 -1.54 -6.90 -22.65
C LEU A 235 -1.13 -7.40 -24.04
N PRO A 236 -1.08 -8.74 -24.27
CA PRO A 236 -0.71 -9.31 -25.57
C PRO A 236 -1.61 -8.88 -26.74
N ASP A 237 -2.85 -8.48 -26.46
CA ASP A 237 -3.81 -7.97 -27.44
C ASP A 237 -3.62 -6.47 -27.77
N GLY A 238 -2.58 -5.84 -27.20
CA GLY A 238 -2.26 -4.43 -27.41
C GLY A 238 -3.03 -3.46 -26.50
N ARG A 239 -3.93 -3.95 -25.63
CA ARG A 239 -4.63 -3.08 -24.67
C ARG A 239 -3.72 -2.73 -23.50
N ARG A 240 -3.73 -1.47 -23.10
CA ARG A 240 -3.05 -1.00 -21.90
C ARG A 240 -3.96 -1.09 -20.70
N VAL A 241 -3.42 -1.57 -19.59
CA VAL A 241 -4.11 -1.69 -18.31
C VAL A 241 -3.31 -1.02 -17.21
N PHE A 242 -4.04 -0.41 -16.28
CA PHE A 242 -3.47 0.22 -15.10
C PHE A 242 -3.87 -0.58 -13.86
N THR A 243 -2.90 -0.90 -13.03
CA THR A 243 -3.12 -1.64 -11.78
C THR A 243 -2.85 -0.73 -10.59
N GLY A 244 -3.88 -0.38 -9.84
CA GLY A 244 -3.77 0.33 -8.58
C GLY A 244 -3.66 -0.65 -7.40
N ILE A 245 -2.65 -0.46 -6.56
CA ILE A 245 -2.52 -1.12 -5.26
C ILE A 245 -2.73 -0.07 -4.19
N ILE A 246 -3.68 -0.33 -3.28
CA ILE A 246 -4.17 0.63 -2.30
C ILE A 246 -3.99 0.04 -0.90
N ARG A 247 -3.38 0.82 -0.01
CA ARG A 247 -3.25 0.51 1.42
C ARG A 247 -3.92 1.60 2.24
N ASP A 248 -4.83 1.20 3.13
CA ASP A 248 -5.47 2.12 4.07
C ASP A 248 -4.45 2.63 5.10
N LEU A 249 -4.40 3.95 5.32
CA LEU A 249 -3.53 4.60 6.30
C LEU A 249 -4.29 5.08 7.54
N SER A 250 -5.60 4.81 7.64
CA SER A 250 -6.47 5.31 8.72
C SER A 250 -5.94 4.94 10.10
N ASP A 251 -5.70 3.65 10.37
CA ASP A 251 -5.22 3.17 11.67
C ASP A 251 -3.88 3.78 12.06
N ARG A 252 -2.98 3.91 11.07
CA ARG A 252 -1.66 4.51 11.27
C ARG A 252 -1.79 5.99 11.66
N LYS A 253 -2.58 6.77 10.92
CA LYS A 253 -2.78 8.21 11.20
C LYS A 253 -3.49 8.40 12.54
N GLN A 254 -4.48 7.57 12.86
CA GLN A 254 -5.14 7.59 14.18
C GLN A 254 -4.19 7.27 15.32
N LEU A 255 -3.28 6.31 15.14
CA LEU A 255 -2.29 5.98 16.15
C LEU A 255 -1.25 7.10 16.32
N GLU A 256 -0.78 7.68 15.21
CA GLU A 256 0.10 8.86 15.23
C GLU A 256 -0.55 10.02 16.00
N GLU A 257 -1.83 10.28 15.78
CA GLU A 257 -2.59 11.34 16.48
C GLU A 257 -2.81 11.02 17.97
N LYS A 258 -3.12 9.76 18.31
CA LYS A 258 -3.22 9.33 19.71
C LYS A 258 -1.90 9.47 20.47
N ILE A 259 -0.78 9.11 19.85
CA ILE A 259 0.54 9.26 20.47
C ILE A 259 0.81 10.73 20.78
N LEU A 260 0.46 11.63 19.86
CA LEU A 260 0.64 13.06 20.07
C LEU A 260 -0.27 13.59 21.17
N GLN A 261 -1.54 13.19 21.18
CA GLN A 261 -2.48 13.59 22.24
C GLN A 261 -1.99 13.12 23.63
N ILE A 262 -1.57 11.86 23.75
CA ILE A 262 -1.01 11.32 25.00
C ILE A 262 0.25 12.10 25.40
N SER A 263 1.12 12.43 24.43
CA SER A 263 2.32 13.22 24.71
C SER A 263 1.99 14.63 25.21
N GLU A 264 0.95 15.27 24.69
CA GLU A 264 0.50 16.60 25.14
C GLU A 264 -0.13 16.54 26.54
N GLU A 265 -0.99 15.55 26.80
CA GLU A 265 -1.60 15.32 28.10
C GLU A 265 -0.54 15.02 29.18
N GLU A 266 0.47 14.23 28.83
CA GLU A 266 1.59 13.90 29.70
C GLU A 266 2.43 15.15 30.03
N GLN A 267 2.77 15.95 29.02
CA GLN A 267 3.48 17.22 29.23
C GLN A 267 2.66 18.16 30.12
N HIS A 268 1.35 18.26 29.89
CA HIS A 268 0.46 19.07 30.71
C HIS A 268 0.50 18.62 32.18
N ARG A 269 0.36 17.32 32.44
CA ARG A 269 0.38 16.75 33.80
C ARG A 269 1.71 17.01 34.50
N ILE A 270 2.83 16.75 33.84
CA ILE A 270 4.17 17.02 34.41
C ILE A 270 4.34 18.52 34.70
N GLY A 271 3.86 19.38 33.81
CA GLY A 271 3.88 20.83 34.01
C GLY A 271 3.09 21.26 35.25
N GLN A 272 1.91 20.66 35.49
CA GLN A 272 1.10 20.87 36.69
C GLN A 272 1.81 20.38 37.95
N ASP A 273 2.31 19.15 37.94
CA ASP A 273 2.98 18.55 39.11
C ASP A 273 4.20 19.37 39.56
N ILE A 274 5.00 19.88 38.59
CA ILE A 274 6.13 20.77 38.91
C ILE A 274 5.64 22.09 39.53
N HIS A 275 4.52 22.64 39.04
CA HIS A 275 3.98 23.90 39.56
C HIS A 275 3.45 23.75 40.98
N ASP A 276 2.63 22.72 41.19
CA ASP A 276 1.87 22.53 42.41
C ASP A 276 2.72 21.92 43.52
N ASP A 277 3.65 21.02 43.19
CA ASP A 277 4.49 20.38 44.19
C ASP A 277 5.86 21.07 44.29
N LEU A 278 6.71 20.94 43.26
CA LEU A 278 8.10 21.37 43.34
C LEU A 278 8.25 22.87 43.58
N CYS A 279 7.51 23.71 42.87
CA CYS A 279 7.62 25.17 43.02
C CYS A 279 7.10 25.65 44.39
N GLN A 280 6.06 25.00 44.94
CA GLN A 280 5.53 25.33 46.26
C GLN A 280 6.50 24.92 47.37
N GLN A 281 7.09 23.72 47.29
CA GLN A 281 8.11 23.26 48.24
C GLN A 281 9.35 24.17 48.23
N LEU A 282 9.87 24.50 47.04
CA LEU A 282 11.02 25.41 46.92
C LEU A 282 10.70 26.82 47.43
N ALA A 283 9.46 27.30 47.25
CA ALA A 283 9.03 28.58 47.80
C ALA A 283 9.01 28.54 49.34
N ALA A 284 8.47 27.48 49.93
CA ALA A 284 8.44 27.29 51.38
C ALA A 284 9.85 27.21 51.99
N ILE A 285 10.73 26.38 51.42
CA ILE A 285 12.14 26.26 51.83
C ILE A 285 12.84 27.63 51.72
N GLY A 286 12.65 28.34 50.60
CA GLY A 286 13.23 29.65 50.37
C GLY A 286 12.80 30.68 51.42
N CYS A 287 11.51 30.68 51.79
CA CYS A 287 10.99 31.54 52.86
C CYS A 287 11.60 31.20 54.23
N LEU A 288 11.64 29.92 54.62
CA LEU A 288 12.21 29.48 55.90
C LEU A 288 13.70 29.83 55.99
N ALA A 289 14.47 29.55 54.93
CA ALA A 289 15.89 29.88 54.87
C ALA A 289 16.12 31.40 54.96
N LYS A 290 15.27 32.21 54.32
CA LYS A 290 15.36 33.68 54.36
C LYS A 290 15.08 34.24 55.75
N VAL A 291 14.10 33.69 56.48
CA VAL A 291 13.82 34.08 57.87
C VAL A 291 14.98 33.73 58.79
N ALA A 292 15.50 32.50 58.69
CA ALA A 292 16.65 32.06 59.49
C ALA A 292 17.92 32.89 59.16
N HIS A 293 18.14 33.26 57.90
CA HIS A 293 19.23 34.14 57.49
C HIS A 293 19.13 35.52 58.16
N GLN A 294 17.94 36.12 58.17
CA GLN A 294 17.72 37.41 58.82
C GLN A 294 17.95 37.36 60.34
N GLN A 295 17.63 36.24 60.99
CA GLN A 295 17.90 36.06 62.42
C GLN A 295 19.41 35.95 62.71
N LEU A 296 20.12 35.11 61.96
CA LEU A 296 21.58 34.94 62.11
C LEU A 296 22.36 36.21 61.78
N GLN A 297 21.91 36.97 60.77
CA GLN A 297 22.49 38.26 60.41
C GLN A 297 22.33 39.29 61.53
N LYS A 298 21.16 39.32 62.19
CA LYS A 298 20.93 40.19 63.36
C LYS A 298 21.76 39.82 64.57
N SER A 299 22.07 38.53 64.76
CA SER A 299 22.93 38.06 65.86
C SER A 299 24.42 38.09 65.54
N GLY A 300 24.83 38.56 64.35
CA GLY A 300 26.24 38.68 63.96
C GLY A 300 26.96 37.34 63.73
N SER A 301 26.22 36.27 63.46
CA SER A 301 26.78 34.93 63.25
C SER A 301 27.44 34.81 61.88
N ALA A 302 28.62 34.17 61.82
CA ALA A 302 29.34 33.92 60.58
C ALA A 302 28.59 32.95 59.64
N GLU A 303 27.73 32.10 60.20
CA GLU A 303 26.88 31.15 59.48
C GLU A 303 25.78 31.84 58.66
N ALA A 304 25.51 33.13 58.90
CA ALA A 304 24.56 33.91 58.11
C ALA A 304 24.93 33.90 56.61
N GLU A 305 26.22 33.92 56.28
CA GLU A 305 26.71 33.97 54.90
C GLU A 305 26.49 32.63 54.17
N ASN A 306 26.72 31.50 54.85
CA ASN A 306 26.39 30.17 54.33
C ASN A 306 24.88 30.04 54.05
N LEU A 307 24.04 30.57 54.94
CA LEU A 307 22.59 30.51 54.77
C LEU A 307 22.09 31.44 53.65
N ASN A 308 22.77 32.57 53.42
CA ASN A 308 22.50 33.44 52.27
C ASN A 308 22.74 32.70 50.94
N GLU A 309 23.80 31.88 50.87
CA GLU A 309 24.08 31.09 49.67
C GLU A 309 23.00 30.02 49.43
N ILE A 310 22.49 29.37 50.48
CA ILE A 310 21.35 28.46 50.38
C ILE A 310 20.11 29.19 49.85
N VAL A 311 19.80 30.38 50.37
CA VAL A 311 18.68 31.21 49.87
C VAL A 311 18.85 31.50 48.37
N ARG A 312 20.07 31.85 47.94
CA ARG A 312 20.39 32.13 46.53
C ARG A 312 20.17 30.89 45.66
N LEU A 313 20.67 29.72 46.08
CA LEU A 313 20.52 28.46 45.36
C LEU A 313 19.04 28.02 45.24
N VAL A 314 18.28 28.09 46.34
CA VAL A 314 16.84 27.73 46.34
C VAL A 314 16.03 28.69 45.47
N THR A 315 16.32 29.99 45.53
CA THR A 315 15.66 30.99 44.68
C THR A 315 15.92 30.69 43.20
N HIS A 316 17.17 30.39 42.84
CA HIS A 316 17.53 30.03 41.46
C HIS A 316 16.88 28.72 41.01
N ALA A 317 16.83 27.71 41.88
CA ALA A 317 16.14 26.45 41.61
C ALA A 317 14.63 26.65 41.39
N ASN A 318 13.98 27.50 42.19
CA ASN A 318 12.55 27.81 42.06
C ASN A 318 12.25 28.52 40.73
N VAL A 319 13.10 29.48 40.33
CA VAL A 319 12.97 30.14 39.03
C VAL A 319 13.06 29.12 37.89
N ARG A 320 14.08 28.24 37.89
CA ARG A 320 14.21 27.19 36.88
C ARG A 320 13.02 26.22 36.87
N ALA A 321 12.52 25.81 38.03
CA ALA A 321 11.38 24.89 38.14
C ALA A 321 10.11 25.53 37.54
N ARG A 322 9.84 26.81 37.84
CA ARG A 322 8.71 27.55 37.27
C ARG A 322 8.81 27.70 35.75
N GLU A 323 10.01 27.93 35.23
CA GLU A 323 10.26 28.01 33.80
C GLU A 323 10.01 26.68 33.11
N MET A 324 10.48 25.57 33.69
CA MET A 324 10.24 24.22 33.17
C MET A 324 8.74 23.87 33.17
N SER A 325 8.04 24.19 34.26
CA SER A 325 6.58 24.04 34.33
C SER A 325 5.88 24.82 33.22
N ARG A 326 6.18 26.12 33.05
CA ARG A 326 5.58 26.96 31.99
C ARG A 326 5.87 26.45 30.58
N GLY A 327 7.04 25.87 30.33
CA GLY A 327 7.37 25.25 29.05
C GLY A 327 6.46 24.07 28.71
N LEU A 328 6.08 23.29 29.71
CA LEU A 328 5.28 22.07 29.57
C LEU A 328 3.76 22.32 29.61
N MET A 329 3.30 23.37 30.29
CA MET A 329 1.86 23.69 30.37
C MET A 329 1.30 24.24 29.05
N PRO A 330 0.07 23.86 28.63
CA PRO A 330 -0.62 24.41 27.47
C PRO A 330 -0.67 25.94 27.54
N VAL A 331 -0.30 26.61 26.44
CA VAL A 331 -0.39 28.07 26.35
C VAL A 331 -1.69 28.31 25.62
N VAL A 332 -2.73 28.74 26.34
CA VAL A 332 -3.96 29.19 25.70
C VAL A 332 -3.66 30.58 25.15
N LEU A 333 -3.41 30.64 23.85
CA LEU A 333 -3.16 31.89 23.14
C LEU A 333 -4.42 32.33 22.42
N ASP A 334 -4.83 33.57 22.67
CA ASP A 334 -5.73 34.25 21.76
C ASP A 334 -5.02 34.53 20.43
N ALA A 335 -5.76 34.53 19.32
CA ALA A 335 -5.23 34.78 17.98
C ALA A 335 -4.38 36.06 17.90
N SER A 336 -4.77 37.10 18.65
CA SER A 336 -4.05 38.38 18.75
C SER A 336 -2.76 38.31 19.57
N GLY A 337 -2.62 37.27 20.41
CA GLY A 337 -1.54 37.13 21.39
C GLY A 337 -0.28 36.45 20.87
N LEU A 338 -0.30 35.85 19.66
CA LEU A 338 0.83 35.08 19.13
C LEU A 338 2.13 35.91 19.04
N MET A 339 2.05 37.12 18.48
CA MET A 339 3.23 37.98 18.29
C MET A 339 3.88 38.35 19.62
N ALA A 340 3.05 38.70 20.63
CA ALA A 340 3.53 38.99 21.98
C ALA A 340 4.16 37.75 22.61
N ALA A 341 3.53 36.59 22.48
CA ALA A 341 4.05 35.34 23.02
C ALA A 341 5.40 34.93 22.38
N LEU A 342 5.57 35.11 21.07
CA LEU A 342 6.85 34.86 20.40
C LEU A 342 7.94 35.84 20.84
N ALA A 343 7.60 37.10 21.05
CA ALA A 343 8.52 38.09 21.60
C ALA A 343 8.94 37.72 23.04
N ASP A 344 7.99 37.30 23.87
CA ASP A 344 8.25 36.84 25.25
C ASP A 344 9.12 35.58 25.27
N LEU A 345 8.87 34.63 24.35
CA LEU A 345 9.71 33.44 24.18
C LEU A 345 11.15 33.82 23.83
N ALA A 346 11.33 34.73 22.88
CA ALA A 346 12.64 35.21 22.44
C ALA A 346 13.41 35.89 23.59
N GLN A 347 12.76 36.84 24.27
CA GLN A 347 13.35 37.56 25.42
C GLN A 347 13.65 36.61 26.59
N GLY A 348 12.77 35.65 26.86
CA GLY A 348 12.98 34.61 27.86
C GLY A 348 14.22 33.77 27.54
N THR A 349 14.37 33.34 26.28
CA THR A 349 15.53 32.59 25.81
C THR A 349 16.83 33.37 25.99
N GLU A 350 16.87 34.65 25.62
CA GLU A 350 18.05 35.50 25.81
C GLU A 350 18.46 35.58 27.28
N ARG A 351 17.49 35.84 28.15
CA ARG A 351 17.73 36.05 29.58
C ARG A 351 18.23 34.78 30.28
N ILE A 352 17.68 33.63 29.92
CA ILE A 352 17.93 32.35 30.60
C ILE A 352 19.20 31.70 30.08
N PHE A 353 19.34 31.58 28.76
CA PHE A 353 20.41 30.81 28.13
C PHE A 353 21.61 31.66 27.72
N ARG A 354 21.50 32.99 27.82
CA ARG A 354 22.55 33.95 27.40
C ARG A 354 22.97 33.79 25.94
N VAL A 355 22.00 33.42 25.09
CA VAL A 355 22.13 33.29 23.63
C VAL A 355 21.40 34.48 23.00
N SER A 356 21.91 35.05 21.90
CA SER A 356 21.17 36.13 21.22
C SER A 356 19.93 35.55 20.53
N CYS A 357 18.75 36.05 20.86
CA CYS A 357 17.48 35.54 20.36
C CYS A 357 16.56 36.69 19.94
N PRO A 358 16.81 37.32 18.77
CA PRO A 358 15.95 38.37 18.26
C PRO A 358 14.63 37.81 17.72
N PHE A 359 13.54 38.52 18.00
CA PHE A 359 12.25 38.32 17.33
C PHE A 359 12.03 39.40 16.25
N ARG A 360 11.65 38.99 15.04
CA ARG A 360 11.35 39.88 13.91
C ARG A 360 9.94 39.66 13.38
N CYS A 361 9.17 40.74 13.29
CA CYS A 361 7.83 40.76 12.72
C CYS A 361 7.59 42.17 12.14
N ASP A 362 7.85 42.35 10.85
CA ASP A 362 7.85 43.69 10.23
C ASP A 362 6.44 44.31 10.18
N LYS A 363 5.42 43.47 10.05
CA LYS A 363 4.01 43.86 10.03
C LYS A 363 3.20 42.91 10.93
N PRO A 364 2.12 43.38 11.58
CA PRO A 364 1.21 42.50 12.28
C PRO A 364 0.66 41.42 11.35
N VAL A 365 0.68 40.17 11.80
CA VAL A 365 0.17 39.02 11.05
C VAL A 365 -1.23 38.69 11.53
N GLU A 366 -2.16 38.53 10.58
CA GLU A 366 -3.53 38.10 10.90
C GLU A 366 -3.58 36.60 11.12
N ILE A 367 -3.95 36.21 12.35
CA ILE A 367 -4.15 34.81 12.72
C ILE A 367 -5.66 34.53 12.79
N PRO A 368 -6.19 33.55 12.03
CA PRO A 368 -7.62 33.33 11.89
C PRO A 368 -8.28 32.74 13.14
N ASP A 369 -7.57 31.93 13.93
CA ASP A 369 -8.12 31.29 15.12
C ASP A 369 -7.06 30.98 16.20
N ASN A 370 -7.54 30.71 17.42
CA ASN A 370 -6.69 30.38 18.57
C ASN A 370 -5.94 29.05 18.38
N LYS A 371 -6.45 28.13 17.56
CA LYS A 371 -5.79 26.86 17.27
C LYS A 371 -4.51 27.12 16.49
N MET A 372 -4.55 27.91 15.43
CA MET A 372 -3.39 28.30 14.63
C MET A 372 -2.35 29.03 15.49
N ALA A 373 -2.77 29.99 16.31
CA ALA A 373 -1.86 30.69 17.23
C ALA A 373 -1.13 29.71 18.16
N THR A 374 -1.88 28.82 18.82
CA THR A 374 -1.33 27.84 19.77
C THR A 374 -0.33 26.90 19.08
N GLN A 375 -0.69 26.37 17.89
CA GLN A 375 0.15 25.42 17.18
C GLN A 375 1.43 26.07 16.62
N LEU A 376 1.36 27.29 16.08
CA LEU A 376 2.54 28.04 15.63
C LEU A 376 3.49 28.35 16.79
N PHE A 377 2.96 28.79 17.93
CA PHE A 377 3.77 29.04 19.13
C PHE A 377 4.47 27.76 19.60
N ARG A 378 3.79 26.61 19.60
CA ARG A 378 4.40 25.32 19.98
C ARG A 378 5.51 24.89 19.04
N ILE A 379 5.35 25.12 17.74
CA ILE A 379 6.40 24.87 16.76
C ILE A 379 7.62 25.75 17.07
N ALA A 380 7.41 27.05 17.33
CA ALA A 380 8.51 27.95 17.69
C ALA A 380 9.21 27.52 18.99
N GLN A 381 8.45 27.19 20.02
CA GLN A 381 8.97 26.76 21.32
C GLN A 381 9.82 25.48 21.19
N GLU A 382 9.33 24.48 20.46
CA GLU A 382 10.05 23.22 20.24
C GLU A 382 11.31 23.44 19.39
N ALA A 383 11.24 24.26 18.34
CA ALA A 383 12.40 24.59 17.51
C ALA A 383 13.49 25.33 18.30
N VAL A 384 13.12 26.32 19.12
CA VAL A 384 14.05 27.05 20.00
C VAL A 384 14.66 26.13 21.05
N ALA A 385 13.85 25.26 21.67
CA ALA A 385 14.34 24.28 22.64
C ALA A 385 15.34 23.30 22.01
N ASN A 386 15.10 22.87 20.77
CA ASN A 386 16.01 22.00 20.03
C ASN A 386 17.32 22.70 19.69
N ALA A 387 17.29 23.96 19.26
CA ALA A 387 18.49 24.76 19.04
C ALA A 387 19.33 24.87 20.34
N ILE A 388 18.71 25.22 21.47
CA ILE A 388 19.40 25.32 22.76
C ILE A 388 20.05 23.99 23.18
N LYS A 389 19.36 22.87 22.97
CA LYS A 389 19.84 21.55 23.40
C LYS A 389 20.89 20.95 22.49
N HIS A 390 20.82 21.21 21.18
CA HIS A 390 21.53 20.41 20.19
C HIS A 390 22.48 21.21 19.31
N SER A 391 22.27 22.51 19.12
CA SER A 391 23.00 23.25 18.09
C SER A 391 24.25 23.98 18.58
N HIS A 392 24.40 24.18 19.90
CA HIS A 392 25.44 25.05 20.47
C HIS A 392 25.47 26.45 19.85
N ALA A 393 24.32 26.94 19.37
CA ALA A 393 24.21 28.23 18.71
C ALA A 393 24.49 29.40 19.66
N GLU A 394 25.17 30.42 19.13
CA GLU A 394 25.34 31.72 19.78
C GLU A 394 24.17 32.66 19.45
N ARG A 395 23.41 32.35 18.39
CA ARG A 395 22.27 33.13 17.92
C ARG A 395 21.13 32.25 17.41
N ILE A 396 19.92 32.53 17.86
CA ILE A 396 18.66 31.87 17.45
C ILE A 396 17.65 32.96 17.05
N GLU A 397 17.41 33.17 15.76
CA GLU A 397 16.45 34.17 15.29
C GLU A 397 15.06 33.56 15.11
N ILE A 398 14.04 34.24 15.66
CA ILE A 398 12.62 33.92 15.45
C ILE A 398 12.03 34.99 14.53
N SER A 399 11.38 34.59 13.44
CA SER A 399 10.67 35.53 12.57
C SER A 399 9.28 35.04 12.21
N LEU A 400 8.34 35.99 12.15
CA LEU A 400 6.96 35.76 11.74
C LEU A 400 6.61 36.77 10.65
N ALA A 401 6.06 36.28 9.54
CA ALA A 401 5.65 37.09 8.41
C ALA A 401 4.35 36.54 7.79
N GLN A 402 3.71 37.36 6.95
CA GLN A 402 2.56 36.98 6.16
C GLN A 402 2.82 37.33 4.70
N GLU A 403 2.80 36.33 3.82
CA GLU A 403 3.09 36.47 2.39
C GLU A 403 2.12 35.58 1.60
N ASP A 404 1.56 36.10 0.50
CA ASP A 404 0.71 35.36 -0.43
C ASP A 404 -0.41 34.52 0.23
N GLY A 405 -1.05 35.08 1.27
CA GLY A 405 -2.12 34.39 2.00
C GLY A 405 -1.63 33.26 2.90
N HIS A 406 -0.35 33.21 3.23
CA HIS A 406 0.26 32.24 4.16
C HIS A 406 0.90 32.97 5.34
N VAL A 407 0.85 32.34 6.52
CA VAL A 407 1.69 32.68 7.66
C VAL A 407 3.01 31.93 7.53
N LEU A 408 4.12 32.65 7.59
CA LEU A 408 5.47 32.11 7.56
C LEU A 408 6.11 32.29 8.93
N LEU A 409 6.48 31.20 9.57
CA LEU A 409 7.22 31.17 10.83
C LEU A 409 8.60 30.55 10.56
N HIS A 410 9.68 31.30 10.80
CA HIS A 410 11.04 30.78 10.69
C HIS A 410 11.78 30.83 12.03
N ILE A 411 12.49 29.76 12.35
CA ILE A 411 13.42 29.68 13.47
C ILE A 411 14.77 29.28 12.88
N ARG A 412 15.75 30.17 13.01
CA ARG A 412 17.09 29.99 12.45
C ARG A 412 18.12 30.01 13.56
N ASP A 413 18.95 28.99 13.65
CA ASP A 413 20.10 28.99 14.54
C ASP A 413 21.41 28.94 13.73
N ASN A 414 22.50 29.47 14.29
CA ASN A 414 23.83 29.48 13.67
C ASN A 414 24.77 28.38 14.17
N GLY A 415 24.20 27.27 14.67
CA GLY A 415 24.93 26.18 15.30
C GLY A 415 25.49 25.14 14.32
N VAL A 416 25.55 23.88 14.76
CA VAL A 416 26.18 22.75 14.02
C VAL A 416 25.30 22.18 12.90
N GLY A 417 24.02 22.56 12.84
CA GLY A 417 23.06 22.09 11.83
C GLY A 417 22.62 20.64 12.05
N ILE A 418 21.65 20.17 11.26
CA ILE A 418 21.17 18.78 11.29
C ILE A 418 21.77 18.03 10.09
N PRO A 419 22.51 16.92 10.28
CA PRO A 419 23.08 16.17 9.18
C PRO A 419 22.00 15.54 8.28
N ASP A 420 22.23 15.53 6.96
CA ASP A 420 21.28 15.12 5.90
C ASP A 420 20.65 13.71 6.05
N ASN A 421 21.20 12.86 6.93
CA ASN A 421 20.83 11.45 7.11
C ASN A 421 19.70 11.18 8.13
N VAL A 422 18.97 12.19 8.62
CA VAL A 422 17.80 11.98 9.52
C VAL A 422 16.50 11.67 8.74
N SER A 423 16.54 11.73 7.41
CA SER A 423 15.39 11.38 6.56
C SER A 423 15.14 9.87 6.54
N GLY A 424 14.39 9.37 7.52
CA GLY A 424 13.63 8.13 7.40
C GLY A 424 13.70 7.11 8.55
N LYS A 425 14.65 7.19 9.50
CA LYS A 425 14.75 6.17 10.58
C LYS A 425 15.02 6.67 12.00
N SER A 426 15.39 7.94 12.21
CA SER A 426 15.64 8.49 13.56
C SER A 426 15.18 9.93 13.72
N THR A 427 14.05 10.30 13.12
CA THR A 427 13.45 11.62 13.30
C THR A 427 13.03 11.74 14.77
N GLY A 428 13.73 12.58 15.55
CA GLY A 428 13.40 12.80 16.95
C GLY A 428 11.93 13.21 17.12
N MET A 429 11.32 12.82 18.24
CA MET A 429 9.90 13.10 18.53
C MET A 429 9.53 14.59 18.37
N GLY A 430 10.45 15.51 18.64
CA GLY A 430 10.25 16.95 18.42
C GLY A 430 9.96 17.31 16.96
N LEU A 431 10.75 16.82 16.01
CA LEU A 431 10.55 17.06 14.57
C LEU A 431 9.24 16.45 14.06
N LEU A 432 8.90 15.24 14.51
CA LEU A 432 7.63 14.59 14.18
C LEU A 432 6.44 15.41 14.68
N THR A 433 6.53 15.89 15.92
CA THR A 433 5.49 16.71 16.54
C THR A 433 5.33 18.04 15.80
N MET A 434 6.42 18.77 15.53
CA MET A 434 6.37 20.02 14.77
C MET A 434 5.78 19.84 13.37
N THR A 435 6.20 18.80 12.65
CA THR A 435 5.69 18.49 11.30
C THR A 435 4.20 18.17 11.32
N HIS A 436 3.75 17.39 12.31
CA HIS A 436 2.34 17.08 12.48
C HIS A 436 1.52 18.34 12.79
N ARG A 437 1.98 19.19 13.72
CA ARG A 437 1.32 20.45 14.07
C ARG A 437 1.14 21.35 12.85
N ALA A 438 2.17 21.48 12.00
CA ALA A 438 2.08 22.23 10.75
C ALA A 438 1.03 21.62 9.80
N ARG A 439 1.04 20.29 9.63
CA ARG A 439 0.06 19.57 8.79
C ARG A 439 -1.38 19.70 9.29
N MET A 440 -1.62 19.72 10.61
CA MET A 440 -2.95 19.94 11.18
C MET A 440 -3.54 21.30 10.81
N LEU A 441 -2.68 22.29 10.52
CA LEU A 441 -3.09 23.60 10.04
C LEU A 441 -3.19 23.68 8.51
N GLY A 442 -3.03 22.55 7.80
CA GLY A 442 -2.91 22.53 6.34
C GLY A 442 -1.58 23.09 5.81
N GLY A 443 -0.60 23.28 6.69
CA GLY A 443 0.71 23.82 6.37
C GLY A 443 1.79 22.79 6.11
N VAL A 444 2.98 23.27 5.78
CA VAL A 444 4.19 22.49 5.52
C VAL A 444 5.30 22.98 6.44
N LEU A 445 6.06 22.05 7.00
CA LEU A 445 7.27 22.34 7.77
C LEU A 445 8.48 21.74 7.06
N THR A 446 9.50 22.56 6.83
CA THR A 446 10.81 22.14 6.32
C THR A 446 11.88 22.42 7.36
N VAL A 447 12.92 21.59 7.36
CA VAL A 447 14.08 21.76 8.21
C VAL A 447 15.28 21.55 7.33
N ASP A 448 16.03 22.63 7.14
CA ASP A 448 17.12 22.70 6.18
C ASP A 448 18.39 23.15 6.89
N LEU A 449 19.55 22.80 6.33
CA LEU A 449 20.82 23.39 6.72
C LEU A 449 20.81 24.88 6.36
N ASP A 450 21.28 25.69 7.29
CA ASP A 450 21.47 27.11 7.05
C ASP A 450 22.73 27.36 6.21
N ASP A 451 22.76 28.48 5.47
CA ASP A 451 23.90 28.87 4.63
C ASP A 451 25.22 29.01 5.41
N PHE A 452 25.13 29.17 6.74
CA PHE A 452 26.27 29.29 7.66
C PHE A 452 26.51 28.04 8.52
N GLY A 453 25.89 26.90 8.18
CA GLY A 453 26.11 25.61 8.84
C GLY A 453 25.15 25.28 9.99
N GLY A 454 24.26 26.21 10.37
CA GLY A 454 23.23 26.00 11.40
C GLY A 454 21.96 25.33 10.87
N THR A 455 20.84 25.47 11.59
CA THR A 455 19.55 24.90 11.19
C THR A 455 18.53 26.00 10.90
N VAL A 456 17.73 25.82 9.85
CA VAL A 456 16.54 26.64 9.61
C VAL A 456 15.30 25.77 9.62
N VAL A 457 14.42 26.01 10.59
CA VAL A 457 13.06 25.45 10.62
C VAL A 457 12.12 26.46 9.98
N ARG A 458 11.43 26.07 8.91
CA ARG A 458 10.45 26.91 8.21
C ARG A 458 9.07 26.27 8.28
N CYS A 459 8.09 26.99 8.78
CA CYS A 459 6.69 26.57 8.80
C CYS A 459 5.87 27.55 7.96
N SER A 460 5.17 27.03 6.94
CA SER A 460 4.27 27.80 6.09
C SER A 460 2.85 27.26 6.24
N VAL A 461 1.91 28.11 6.63
CA VAL A 461 0.52 27.73 6.92
C VAL A 461 -0.43 28.62 6.12
N PRO A 462 -1.38 28.07 5.36
CA PRO A 462 -2.34 28.87 4.61
C PRO A 462 -3.35 29.57 5.55
N ILE A 463 -3.60 30.85 5.31
CA ILE A 463 -4.67 31.61 5.94
C ILE A 463 -5.94 31.32 5.12
N SER A 464 -6.61 30.22 5.43
CA SER A 464 -7.94 29.98 4.87
C SER A 464 -8.93 30.96 5.49
N THR A 465 -9.11 32.12 4.85
CA THR A 465 -10.42 32.78 4.87
C THR A 465 -11.40 31.81 4.21
N GLY A 466 -12.58 31.60 4.79
CA GLY A 466 -13.56 30.61 4.32
C GLY A 466 -14.06 30.86 2.89
N SER A 467 -13.24 30.55 1.88
CA SER A 467 -13.56 30.58 0.46
C SER A 467 -12.54 29.75 -0.32
N ARG A 468 -13.06 28.75 -1.05
CA ARG A 468 -12.33 27.79 -1.91
C ARG A 468 -11.23 28.47 -2.75
N PRO A 469 -10.05 27.86 -2.92
CA PRO A 469 -9.02 28.41 -3.80
C PRO A 469 -9.33 28.10 -5.28
N SER A 470 -9.62 29.15 -6.04
CA SER A 470 -9.48 29.19 -7.49
C SER A 470 -7.99 29.28 -7.84
N LEU A 471 -7.38 28.16 -8.23
CA LEU A 471 -6.01 28.12 -8.73
C LEU A 471 -5.97 28.56 -10.19
N ASN A 472 -5.50 29.79 -10.42
CA ASN A 472 -4.96 30.24 -11.69
C ASN A 472 -3.66 29.48 -11.97
N LEU A 473 -3.59 28.83 -13.14
CA LEU A 473 -2.36 28.27 -13.71
C LEU A 473 -1.78 29.28 -14.69
N SER A 474 -0.59 29.79 -14.38
CA SER A 474 0.24 30.57 -15.28
C SER A 474 1.11 29.61 -16.12
N HIS A 475 0.98 29.72 -17.44
CA HIS A 475 1.85 29.17 -18.50
C HIS A 475 3.25 29.85 -18.49
N PRO A 476 4.31 29.30 -19.13
CA PRO A 476 4.36 28.60 -20.43
C PRO A 476 4.28 27.08 -20.38
#